data_AF-A0A973JEI0-F1
#
_entry.id   AF-A0A973JEI0-F1
#
_cell.length_a   1.000
_cell.length_b   1.000
_cell.length_c   1.000
_cell.angle_alpha   90.00
_cell.angle_beta   90.00
_cell.angle_gamma   90.00
#
_symmetry.space_group_name_H-M   'P 1'
#
loop_
_entity.id
_entity.type
_entity.pdbx_description
1 polymer ?
#
loop_
_entity_poly.entity_id
_entity_poly.type
_entity_poly.pdbx_seq_one_letter_code
_entity_poly.pdbx_strand_id
1 'polypeptide(L)'
;RGEHPSTCFLLYSKQTQDARERLEAMASTTDGFVISEIDAKIRGAGNILGKEQSGTLSGLKIADINTDFAIMQSARKSAFGIVERDSRLEEPGHESIRDHYLHHCHGKISLGDVG
;
A
#
# COMPACT_ATOMS: atom_id res chain seq x y z
N ARG A 1 28.23 14.23 -1.88
CA ARG A 1 27.83 15.61 -2.28
C ARG A 1 29.11 16.41 -2.45
N GLY A 2 29.22 17.24 -3.50
CA GLY A 2 30.36 18.15 -3.69
C GLY A 2 30.22 19.42 -2.85
N GLU A 3 31.30 20.18 -2.71
CA GLU A 3 31.36 21.40 -1.86
C GLU A 3 30.50 22.56 -2.37
N HIS A 4 30.11 22.53 -3.65
CA HIS A 4 29.36 23.63 -4.26
C HIS A 4 27.84 23.39 -4.30
N PRO A 5 27.04 24.46 -4.15
CA PRO A 5 25.60 24.40 -4.36
C PRO A 5 25.27 23.86 -5.75
N SER A 6 24.32 22.93 -5.81
CA SER A 6 23.83 22.37 -7.07
C SER A 6 22.47 23.00 -7.41
N THR A 7 22.29 23.38 -8.68
CA THR A 7 21.04 23.96 -9.19
C THR A 7 20.38 22.97 -10.15
N CYS A 8 19.07 22.79 -10.01
CA CYS A 8 18.25 21.97 -10.91
C CYS A 8 17.23 22.85 -11.62
N PHE A 9 17.18 22.78 -12.96
CA PHE A 9 16.18 23.45 -13.78
C PHE A 9 15.16 22.42 -14.26
N LEU A 10 13.88 22.65 -13.97
CA LEU A 10 12.77 21.80 -14.39
C LEU A 10 12.08 22.42 -15.61
N LEU A 11 12.20 21.78 -16.76
CA LEU A 11 11.59 22.21 -18.03
C LEU A 11 10.43 21.26 -18.37
N TYR A 12 9.28 21.81 -18.74
CA TYR A 12 8.10 21.00 -19.10
C TYR A 12 7.30 21.65 -20.23
N SER A 13 6.68 20.83 -21.08
CA SER A 13 5.93 21.26 -22.26
C SER A 13 4.42 20.98 -22.21
N LYS A 14 4.00 19.95 -21.45
CA LYS A 14 2.58 19.59 -21.24
C LYS A 14 2.09 20.15 -19.91
N GLN A 15 0.96 20.87 -19.95
CA GLN A 15 0.31 21.45 -18.77
C GLN A 15 -0.92 20.64 -18.34
N THR A 16 -0.76 19.34 -18.09
CA THR A 16 -1.81 18.64 -17.34
C THR A 16 -1.76 19.10 -15.88
N GLN A 17 -2.91 19.16 -15.22
CA GLN A 17 -3.01 19.59 -13.82
C GLN A 17 -2.08 18.75 -12.92
N ASP A 18 -2.08 17.43 -13.07
CA ASP A 18 -1.21 16.51 -12.34
C ASP A 18 0.29 16.80 -12.56
N ALA A 19 0.69 17.15 -13.80
CA ALA A 19 2.09 17.44 -14.10
C ALA A 19 2.53 18.73 -13.42
N ARG A 20 1.66 19.73 -13.36
CA ARG A 20 1.90 20.98 -12.63
C ARG A 20 2.04 20.73 -11.14
N GLU A 21 1.11 19.98 -10.55
CA GLU A 21 1.13 19.67 -9.10
C GLU A 21 2.38 18.89 -8.69
N ARG A 22 2.86 17.94 -9.53
CA ARG A 22 4.12 17.21 -9.27
C ARG A 22 5.34 18.13 -9.30
N LEU A 23 5.41 19.03 -10.27
CA LEU A 23 6.52 19.98 -10.38
C LEU A 23 6.55 20.95 -9.21
N GLU A 24 5.38 21.42 -8.78
CA GLU A 24 5.24 22.28 -7.62
C GLU A 24 5.63 21.56 -6.32
N ALA A 25 5.24 20.28 -6.16
CA ALA A 25 5.67 19.44 -5.06
C ALA A 25 7.21 19.30 -5.00
N MET A 26 7.86 19.05 -6.14
CA MET A 26 9.33 18.96 -6.22
C MET A 26 10.04 20.29 -5.96
N ALA A 27 9.42 21.42 -6.29
CA ALA A 27 10.00 22.75 -6.06
C ALA A 27 9.79 23.26 -4.62
N SER A 28 8.74 22.80 -3.94
CA SER A 28 8.34 23.30 -2.62
C SER A 28 9.14 22.73 -1.45
N THR A 29 9.75 21.55 -1.61
CA THR A 29 10.48 20.87 -0.53
C THR A 29 11.64 20.04 -1.06
N THR A 30 12.61 19.76 -0.20
CA THR A 30 13.72 18.84 -0.46
C THR A 30 13.59 17.52 0.31
N ASP A 31 12.54 17.38 1.12
CA ASP A 31 12.24 16.15 1.84
C ASP A 31 11.59 15.12 0.90
N GLY A 32 12.33 14.03 0.63
CA GLY A 32 11.90 12.96 -0.27
C GLY A 32 10.64 12.22 0.21
N PHE A 33 10.34 12.20 1.51
CA PHE A 33 9.12 11.57 2.03
C PHE A 33 7.88 12.39 1.69
N VAL A 34 7.94 13.71 1.87
CA VAL A 34 6.84 14.62 1.55
C VAL A 34 6.54 14.60 0.05
N ILE A 35 7.58 14.62 -0.79
CA ILE A 35 7.43 14.52 -2.25
C ILE A 35 6.74 13.21 -2.63
N SER A 36 7.13 12.11 -1.98
CA SER A 36 6.57 10.78 -2.24
C SER A 36 5.11 10.65 -1.81
N GLU A 37 4.71 11.28 -0.70
CA GLU A 37 3.32 11.33 -0.26
C GLU A 37 2.44 12.11 -1.24
N ILE A 38 2.92 13.26 -1.72
CA ILE A 38 2.21 14.08 -2.70
C ILE A 38 2.12 13.35 -4.05
N ASP A 39 3.19 12.71 -4.53
CA ASP A 39 3.15 11.92 -5.77
C ASP A 39 2.18 10.74 -5.66
N ALA A 40 2.12 10.07 -4.51
CA ALA A 40 1.15 8.99 -4.26
C ALA A 40 -0.30 9.51 -4.27
N LYS A 41 -0.56 10.69 -3.71
CA LYS A 41 -1.88 11.34 -3.77
C LYS A 41 -2.27 11.71 -5.19
N ILE A 42 -1.37 12.33 -5.96
CA ILE A 42 -1.61 12.74 -7.36
C ILE A 42 -1.82 11.52 -8.27
N ARG A 43 -1.07 10.44 -8.07
CA ARG A 43 -1.26 9.18 -8.81
C ARG A 43 -2.55 8.44 -8.42
N GLY A 44 -3.17 8.80 -7.29
CA GLY A 44 -4.26 8.07 -6.67
C GLY A 44 -3.79 6.77 -6.01
N ALA A 45 -4.52 6.31 -4.99
CA ALA A 45 -4.26 5.04 -4.29
C ALA A 45 -4.33 3.81 -5.23
N GLY A 46 -4.79 3.98 -6.46
CA GLY A 46 -4.81 2.97 -7.52
C GLY A 46 -3.44 2.52 -8.05
N ASN A 47 -2.32 3.06 -7.56
CA ASN A 47 -0.98 2.62 -7.97
C ASN A 47 -0.13 2.00 -6.85
N ILE A 48 -0.71 1.75 -5.67
CA ILE A 48 -0.05 0.94 -4.62
C ILE A 48 0.12 -0.52 -5.08
N LEU A 49 -0.69 -0.96 -6.05
CA LEU A 49 -0.67 -2.32 -6.61
C LEU A 49 -0.55 -2.33 -8.15
N GLY A 50 -0.06 -1.23 -8.75
CA GLY A 50 -0.26 -0.93 -10.17
C GLY A 50 0.99 -0.96 -11.08
N LYS A 51 2.02 -1.73 -10.73
CA LYS A 51 2.96 -2.42 -11.65
C LYS A 51 4.15 -2.93 -10.85
N GLU A 52 4.26 -4.26 -10.73
CA GLU A 52 5.55 -4.94 -10.74
C GLU A 52 6.63 -4.37 -9.80
N GLN A 53 6.30 -4.07 -8.54
CA GLN A 53 7.31 -3.99 -7.50
C GLN A 53 7.04 -5.04 -6.44
N SER A 54 7.60 -6.22 -6.74
CA SER A 54 8.00 -7.28 -5.83
C SER A 54 6.89 -7.96 -5.02
N GLY A 55 6.40 -9.08 -5.56
CA GLY A 55 6.06 -10.26 -4.75
C GLY A 55 4.57 -10.45 -4.42
N THR A 56 3.88 -11.22 -5.24
CA THR A 56 2.88 -12.20 -4.79
C THR A 56 1.62 -11.63 -4.07
N LEU A 57 0.93 -10.65 -4.64
CA LEU A 57 -0.45 -10.31 -4.23
C LEU A 57 -1.42 -10.39 -5.42
N SER A 58 -1.54 -11.58 -6.00
CA SER A 58 -2.51 -11.90 -7.06
C SER A 58 -3.83 -12.41 -6.46
N GLY A 59 -4.50 -11.57 -5.65
CA GLY A 59 -5.75 -11.93 -4.97
C GLY A 59 -6.92 -10.98 -5.18
N LEU A 60 -6.67 -9.70 -5.44
CA LEU A 60 -7.72 -8.69 -5.59
C LEU A 60 -8.18 -8.61 -7.05
N LYS A 61 -8.84 -9.66 -7.54
CA LYS A 61 -9.37 -9.70 -8.92
C LYS A 61 -10.65 -8.86 -9.11
N ILE A 62 -11.32 -8.44 -8.03
CA ILE A 62 -12.68 -7.85 -8.07
C ILE A 62 -12.83 -6.58 -7.20
N ALA A 63 -11.89 -6.29 -6.30
CA ALA A 63 -12.03 -5.16 -5.37
C ALA A 63 -11.37 -3.88 -5.92
N ASP A 64 -12.07 -2.75 -5.83
CA ASP A 64 -11.51 -1.42 -6.12
C ASP A 64 -11.10 -0.77 -4.79
N ILE A 65 -9.79 -0.58 -4.62
CA ILE A 65 -9.20 -0.04 -3.39
C ILE A 65 -9.70 1.36 -3.04
N ASN A 66 -10.20 2.13 -4.00
CA ASN A 66 -10.70 3.48 -3.75
C ASN A 66 -12.14 3.46 -3.22
N THR A 67 -12.99 2.56 -3.72
CA THR A 67 -14.38 2.43 -3.26
C THR A 67 -14.49 1.57 -2.02
N ASP A 68 -13.66 0.52 -1.94
CA ASP A 68 -13.79 -0.53 -0.93
C ASP A 68 -12.86 -0.31 0.26
N PHE A 69 -12.15 0.84 0.31
CA PHE A 69 -11.20 1.16 1.37
C PHE A 69 -11.80 0.99 2.78
N ALA A 70 -13.02 1.49 2.98
CA ALA A 70 -13.71 1.39 4.26
C ALA A 70 -14.01 -0.07 4.66
N ILE A 71 -14.39 -0.90 3.68
CA ILE A 71 -14.66 -2.32 3.89
C ILE A 71 -13.36 -3.05 4.22
N MET A 72 -12.29 -2.79 3.48
CA MET A 72 -10.98 -3.38 3.74
C MET A 72 -10.39 -2.95 5.09
N GLN A 73 -10.57 -1.69 5.48
CA GLN A 73 -10.14 -1.22 6.80
C GLN A 73 -10.91 -1.92 7.92
N SER A 74 -12.23 -2.10 7.76
CA SER A 74 -13.06 -2.84 8.71
C SER A 74 -12.64 -4.31 8.79
N ALA A 75 -12.49 -4.98 7.65
CA ALA A 75 -12.04 -6.38 7.58
C ALA A 75 -10.66 -6.56 8.23
N ARG A 76 -9.72 -5.66 7.97
CA ARG A 76 -8.40 -5.64 8.60
C ARG A 76 -8.52 -5.51 10.11
N LYS A 77 -9.30 -4.54 10.61
CA LYS A 77 -9.49 -4.34 12.05
C LYS A 77 -10.06 -5.59 12.73
N SER A 78 -11.04 -6.23 12.11
CA SER A 78 -11.61 -7.48 12.62
C SER A 78 -10.59 -8.62 12.63
N ALA A 79 -9.82 -8.80 11.55
CA ALA A 79 -8.80 -9.83 11.47
C ALA A 79 -7.72 -9.65 12.55
N PHE A 80 -7.19 -8.45 12.74
CA PHE A 80 -6.24 -8.17 13.82
C PHE A 80 -6.86 -8.38 15.20
N GLY A 81 -8.11 -7.99 15.40
CA GLY A 81 -8.81 -8.21 16.67
C GLY A 81 -9.04 -9.69 17.01
N ILE A 82 -9.15 -10.57 16.00
CA ILE A 82 -9.19 -12.02 16.18
C ILE A 82 -7.79 -12.51 16.56
N VAL A 83 -6.76 -12.16 15.78
CA VAL A 83 -5.38 -12.61 16.02
C VAL A 83 -4.82 -12.13 17.38
N GLU A 84 -5.21 -10.94 17.85
CA GLU A 84 -4.81 -10.44 19.17
C GLU A 84 -5.38 -11.27 20.33
N ARG A 85 -6.57 -11.85 20.15
CA ARG A 85 -7.24 -12.67 21.19
C ARG A 85 -6.92 -14.14 21.07
N ASP A 86 -6.90 -14.63 19.84
CA ASP A 86 -6.71 -16.01 19.47
C ASP A 86 -5.76 -16.07 18.27
N SER A 87 -4.47 -15.90 18.59
CA SER A 87 -3.41 -15.90 17.58
C SER A 87 -3.31 -17.22 16.85
N ARG A 88 -3.77 -18.32 17.46
CA ARG A 88 -3.72 -19.70 16.92
C ARG A 88 -5.00 -20.16 16.24
N LEU A 89 -6.07 -19.35 16.26
CA LEU A 89 -7.38 -19.69 15.73
C LEU A 89 -7.91 -21.01 16.33
N GLU A 90 -7.72 -21.20 17.64
CA GLU A 90 -8.13 -22.40 18.39
C GLU A 90 -9.51 -22.27 19.05
N GLU A 91 -10.07 -21.06 19.13
CA GLU A 91 -11.38 -20.85 19.75
C GLU A 91 -12.54 -21.49 18.96
N PRO A 92 -13.60 -21.97 19.64
CA PRO A 92 -14.79 -22.51 18.99
C PRO A 92 -15.43 -21.48 18.05
N GLY A 93 -15.45 -21.77 16.75
CA GLY A 93 -15.97 -20.87 15.70
C GLY A 93 -14.90 -20.31 14.76
N HIS A 94 -13.61 -20.42 15.09
CA HIS A 94 -12.51 -20.00 14.20
C HIS A 94 -12.00 -21.13 13.28
N GLU A 95 -12.57 -22.33 13.37
CA GLU A 95 -12.15 -23.51 12.59
C GLU A 95 -12.14 -23.25 11.09
N SER A 96 -13.19 -22.61 10.55
CA SER A 96 -13.28 -22.30 9.12
C SER A 96 -12.23 -21.28 8.66
N ILE A 97 -11.91 -20.29 9.51
CA ILE A 97 -10.88 -19.29 9.25
C ILE A 97 -9.51 -19.96 9.24
N ARG A 98 -9.25 -20.82 10.23
CA ARG A 98 -8.01 -21.60 10.35
C ARG A 98 -7.81 -22.49 9.14
N ASP A 99 -8.82 -23.26 8.75
CA ASP A 99 -8.76 -24.15 7.60
C ASP A 99 -8.49 -23.39 6.30
N HIS A 100 -9.17 -22.25 6.09
CA HIS A 100 -8.94 -21.41 4.92
C HIS A 100 -7.52 -20.81 4.93
N TYR A 101 -7.03 -20.35 6.09
CA TYR A 101 -5.67 -19.82 6.23
C TYR A 101 -4.63 -20.89 5.87
N LEU A 102 -4.77 -22.10 6.42
CA LEU A 102 -3.85 -23.21 6.15
C LEU A 102 -3.86 -23.65 4.68
N HIS A 103 -5.01 -23.63 4.00
CA HIS A 103 -5.11 -24.05 2.60
C HIS A 103 -4.64 -22.99 1.60
N HIS A 104 -4.86 -21.71 1.89
CA HIS A 104 -4.68 -20.64 0.89
C HIS A 104 -3.54 -19.66 1.20
N CYS A 105 -3.22 -19.45 2.48
CA CYS A 105 -2.31 -18.40 2.93
C CYS A 105 -0.99 -18.94 3.52
N HIS A 106 -1.03 -20.10 4.18
CA HIS A 106 0.14 -20.71 4.81
C HIS A 106 1.26 -20.98 3.79
N GLY A 107 2.46 -20.45 4.07
CA GLY A 107 3.65 -20.58 3.23
C GLY A 107 3.71 -19.70 1.96
N LYS A 108 2.63 -18.99 1.60
CA LYS A 108 2.61 -18.10 0.41
C LYS A 108 2.75 -16.61 0.74
N ILE A 109 2.46 -16.22 1.97
CA ILE A 109 2.53 -14.84 2.43
C ILE A 109 3.54 -14.79 3.57
N SER A 110 4.66 -14.11 3.38
CA SER A 110 5.72 -13.92 4.40
C SER A 110 5.31 -12.88 5.46
N LEU A 111 4.07 -12.93 5.94
CA LEU A 111 3.52 -12.01 6.95
C LEU A 111 3.14 -12.83 8.19
N GLY A 112 4.17 -13.36 8.87
CA GLY A 112 4.07 -14.01 10.17
C GLY A 112 3.48 -15.42 10.14
N ASP A 113 4.19 -16.38 10.72
CA ASP A 113 3.63 -17.69 11.01
C ASP A 113 2.74 -17.60 12.26
N VAL A 114 1.54 -18.15 12.14
CA VAL A 114 0.72 -18.53 13.28
C VAL A 114 1.30 -19.84 13.81
N GLY A 115 2.02 -19.76 14.94
CA GLY A 115 2.69 -20.88 15.61
C GLY A 115 2.52 -20.85 17.12
#